data_AF-A0A140KPR7-F1
#
_entry.id   AF-A0A140KPR7-F1
#
_cell.length_a   1.000
_cell.length_b   1.000
_cell.length_c   1.000
_cell.angle_alpha   90.00
_cell.angle_beta   90.00
_cell.angle_gamma   90.00
#
_symmetry.space_group_name_H-M   'P 1'
#
loop_
_entity.id
_entity.type
_entity.pdbx_description
1 polymer ?
#
loop_
_entity_poly.entity_id
_entity_poly.type
_entity_poly.pdbx_seq_one_letter_code
_entity_poly.pdbx_strand_id
1 'polypeptide(L)'
;SSLEVFFQQQRILLRLHRCFQVLGRWGGDVAFVKHLTALENTDGHNTAAWASGLKSEDYELLCPDGGRAPVTEYLRCHLAQVPPHMVVTSNDKTENQLNEIRHAILAAGDLYSRRPDLFKLFGDFDGTKDLLFKNSATGLLSV
;
A
#
# COMPACT_ATOMS: atom_id res chain seq x y z
N SER A 1 -11.98 -0.49 -22.41
CA SER A 1 -10.99 0.43 -21.81
C SER A 1 -11.26 0.50 -20.31
N SER A 2 -10.30 0.09 -19.49
CA SER A 2 -10.46 -0.09 -18.05
C SER A 2 -10.24 1.22 -17.30
N LEU A 3 -11.05 1.48 -16.29
CA LEU A 3 -10.87 2.59 -15.36
C LEU A 3 -9.75 2.26 -14.38
N GLU A 4 -8.63 2.96 -14.45
CA GLU A 4 -7.51 2.79 -13.51
C GLU A 4 -7.46 3.99 -12.55
N VAL A 5 -7.38 3.72 -11.24
CA VAL A 5 -7.29 4.70 -10.16
C VAL A 5 -6.01 4.43 -9.39
N PHE A 6 -5.20 5.44 -9.08
CA PHE A 6 -3.87 5.24 -8.48
C PHE A 6 -3.78 5.21 -6.95
N PHE A 7 -3.05 4.21 -6.43
CA PHE A 7 -2.43 4.16 -5.11
C PHE A 7 -1.13 3.34 -5.19
N GLN A 8 0.03 3.98 -5.03
CA GLN A 8 1.35 3.34 -5.18
C GLN A 8 1.69 2.47 -3.96
N GLN A 9 1.91 1.17 -4.14
CA GLN A 9 2.39 0.29 -3.07
C GLN A 9 3.49 -0.63 -3.59
N GLN A 10 4.76 -0.22 -3.48
CA GLN A 10 5.89 -1.05 -3.91
C GLN A 10 6.08 -2.26 -2.97
N ARG A 11 6.34 -3.45 -3.55
CA ARG A 11 6.74 -4.66 -2.82
C ARG A 11 8.26 -4.80 -2.87
N ILE A 12 8.87 -4.99 -1.71
CA ILE A 12 10.32 -5.04 -1.53
C ILE A 12 10.69 -6.26 -0.72
N LEU A 13 11.85 -6.81 -1.04
CA LEU A 13 12.45 -7.90 -0.30
C LEU A 13 13.46 -7.34 0.71
N LEU A 14 13.17 -7.56 1.99
CA LEU A 14 14.08 -7.26 3.08
C LEU A 14 14.85 -8.50 3.45
N ARG A 15 16.14 -8.33 3.69
CA ARG A 15 16.93 -9.26 4.48
C ARG A 15 16.95 -8.76 5.93
N LEU A 16 16.51 -9.59 6.86
CA LEU A 16 16.50 -9.31 8.29
C LEU A 16 17.82 -9.85 8.87
N HIS A 17 18.71 -8.98 9.35
CA HIS A 17 19.94 -9.44 10.04
C HIS A 17 19.65 -9.95 11.46
N ARG A 18 18.47 -9.61 12.03
CA ARG A 18 17.94 -10.19 13.26
C ARG A 18 16.44 -10.45 13.12
N CYS A 19 16.04 -11.68 13.45
CA CYS A 19 14.68 -12.17 13.25
C CYS A 19 13.64 -11.46 14.14
N PHE A 20 12.50 -11.17 13.51
CA PHE A 20 11.22 -10.77 14.08
C PHE A 20 10.80 -11.73 15.22
N GLN A 21 10.68 -11.24 16.45
CA GLN A 21 10.23 -12.07 17.58
C GLN A 21 8.78 -11.71 17.95
N VAL A 22 7.82 -12.29 17.21
CA VAL A 22 6.43 -12.39 17.68
C VAL A 22 6.01 -13.84 17.53
N LEU A 23 5.89 -14.51 18.69
CA LEU A 23 5.15 -15.75 18.90
C LEU A 23 5.37 -16.86 17.86
N GLY A 24 6.32 -17.75 18.15
CA GLY A 24 6.30 -19.12 17.63
C GLY A 24 7.02 -19.33 16.30
N ARG A 25 8.32 -19.65 16.41
CA ARG A 25 9.15 -20.37 15.43
C ARG A 25 9.04 -19.92 13.97
N TRP A 26 9.82 -18.92 13.54
CA TRP A 26 10.40 -18.92 12.20
C TRP A 26 11.76 -18.21 12.19
N GLY A 27 12.81 -18.94 11.79
CA GLY A 27 14.16 -18.44 11.52
C GLY A 27 14.30 -18.07 10.05
N GLY A 28 13.59 -17.03 9.62
CA GLY A 28 13.63 -16.53 8.25
C GLY A 28 14.56 -15.33 8.13
N ASP A 29 15.56 -15.43 7.26
CA ASP A 29 16.48 -14.31 6.99
C ASP A 29 15.89 -13.26 6.04
N VAL A 30 14.74 -13.54 5.41
CA VAL A 30 14.21 -12.78 4.28
C VAL A 30 12.68 -12.62 4.39
N ALA A 31 12.17 -11.41 4.12
CA ALA A 31 10.75 -11.06 4.16
C ALA A 31 10.32 -10.18 2.96
N PHE A 32 9.15 -10.46 2.38
CA PHE A 32 8.56 -9.63 1.33
C PHE A 32 7.52 -8.69 1.95
N VAL A 33 7.80 -7.39 1.96
CA VAL A 33 6.96 -6.38 2.62
C VAL A 33 6.82 -5.13 1.75
N LYS A 34 6.09 -4.13 2.25
CA LYS A 34 6.03 -2.82 1.58
C LYS A 34 7.29 -2.02 1.88
N HIS A 35 7.64 -1.10 1.00
CA HIS A 35 8.80 -0.23 1.16
C HIS A 35 8.87 0.53 2.50
N LEU A 36 7.73 0.92 3.07
CA LEU A 36 7.69 1.63 4.36
C LEU A 36 7.68 0.71 5.57
N THR A 37 7.42 -0.58 5.42
CA THR A 37 7.19 -1.47 6.58
C THR A 37 8.39 -1.55 7.50
N ALA A 38 9.63 -1.51 6.99
CA ALA A 38 10.82 -1.45 7.84
C ALA A 38 10.86 -0.14 8.63
N LEU A 39 10.74 1.00 7.94
CA LEU A 39 10.81 2.33 8.54
C LEU A 39 9.69 2.58 9.57
N GLU A 40 8.48 2.11 9.30
CA GLU A 40 7.33 2.23 10.19
C GLU A 40 7.46 1.41 11.49
N ASN A 41 8.28 0.36 11.48
CA ASN A 41 8.41 -0.58 12.61
C ASN A 41 9.78 -0.54 13.30
N THR A 42 10.65 0.40 12.91
CA THR A 42 12.01 0.54 13.45
C THR A 42 12.23 1.94 13.99
N ASP A 43 13.38 2.20 14.60
CA ASP A 43 13.81 3.52 15.09
C ASP A 43 12.81 4.15 16.08
N GLY A 44 12.04 3.31 16.79
CA GLY A 44 11.02 3.75 17.76
C GLY A 44 9.69 4.19 17.15
N HIS A 45 9.47 4.03 15.84
CA HIS A 45 8.22 4.40 15.17
C HIS A 45 7.02 3.50 15.55
N ASN A 46 7.27 2.27 16.02
CA ASN A 46 6.24 1.37 16.52
C ASN A 46 6.43 1.08 18.02
N THR A 47 5.40 1.38 18.82
CA THR A 47 5.38 1.20 20.27
C THR A 47 5.07 -0.24 20.72
N ALA A 48 4.82 -1.15 19.78
CA ALA A 48 4.55 -2.55 20.11
C ALA A 48 5.80 -3.21 20.71
N ALA A 49 5.59 -4.05 21.73
CA ALA A 49 6.68 -4.71 22.46
C ALA A 49 7.65 -5.48 21.57
N TRP A 50 7.18 -5.98 20.42
CA TRP A 50 8.00 -6.73 19.47
C TRP A 50 8.88 -5.86 18.57
N ALA A 51 8.50 -4.60 18.37
CA ALA A 51 9.22 -3.63 17.56
C ALA A 51 10.23 -2.81 18.40
N SER A 52 10.18 -2.96 19.72
CA SER A 52 11.05 -2.26 20.65
C SER A 52 12.52 -2.58 20.40
N GLY A 53 13.33 -1.55 20.12
CA GLY A 53 14.77 -1.68 19.92
C GLY A 53 15.19 -2.15 18.54
N LEU A 54 14.26 -2.35 17.60
CA LEU A 54 14.59 -2.58 16.20
C LEU A 54 15.10 -1.29 15.57
N LYS A 55 16.19 -1.38 14.81
CA LYS A 55 16.74 -0.24 14.09
C LYS A 55 16.70 -0.46 12.59
N SER A 56 16.46 0.60 11.83
CA SER A 56 16.42 0.51 10.36
C SER A 56 17.75 0.03 9.76
N GLU A 57 18.88 0.32 10.43
CA GLU A 57 20.23 -0.13 10.05
C GLU A 57 20.46 -1.65 10.14
N ASP A 58 19.61 -2.38 10.88
CA ASP A 58 19.67 -3.85 10.96
C ASP A 58 18.97 -4.54 9.77
N TYR A 59 18.49 -3.75 8.81
CA TYR A 59 17.74 -4.22 7.64
C TYR A 59 18.36 -3.74 6.33
N GLU A 60 18.41 -4.64 5.36
CA GLU A 60 18.89 -4.34 4.01
C GLU A 60 17.83 -4.73 2.98
N LEU A 61 17.72 -3.97 1.89
CA LEU A 61 16.96 -4.32 0.71
C LEU A 61 17.77 -5.29 -0.15
N LEU A 62 17.10 -6.27 -0.74
CA LEU A 62 17.67 -7.13 -1.78
C LEU A 62 17.25 -6.61 -3.15
N CYS A 63 18.24 -6.22 -3.95
CA CYS A 63 18.04 -5.62 -5.26
C CYS A 63 17.97 -6.70 -6.37
N PRO A 64 17.24 -6.47 -7.47
CA PRO A 64 17.12 -7.43 -8.57
C PRO A 64 18.44 -7.80 -9.26
N ASP A 65 19.43 -6.91 -9.19
CA ASP A 65 20.78 -7.09 -9.71
C ASP A 65 21.68 -7.96 -8.80
N GLY A 66 21.13 -8.49 -7.70
CA GLY A 66 21.86 -9.24 -6.68
C GLY A 66 22.59 -8.37 -5.66
N GLY A 67 22.49 -7.04 -5.79
CA GLY A 67 23.03 -6.07 -4.84
C GLY A 67 22.21 -5.97 -3.55
N ARG A 68 22.75 -5.20 -2.61
CA ARG A 68 22.05 -4.81 -1.38
C ARG A 68 22.08 -3.30 -1.23
N ALA A 69 21.02 -2.75 -0.65
CA ALA A 69 20.91 -1.32 -0.42
C ALA A 69 20.25 -1.03 0.94
N PRO A 70 20.50 0.15 1.54
CA PRO A 70 19.77 0.59 2.72
C PRO A 70 18.26 0.68 2.47
N VAL A 71 17.44 0.51 3.52
CA VAL A 71 15.97 0.60 3.44
C VAL A 71 15.45 1.93 2.88
N THR A 72 16.25 2.99 2.95
CA THR A 72 15.93 4.32 2.41
C THR A 72 16.02 4.40 0.88
N GLU A 73 16.75 3.47 0.24
CA GLU A 73 16.97 3.48 -1.22
C GLU A 73 15.95 2.63 -2.00
N TYR A 74 14.77 2.43 -1.40
CA TYR A 74 13.70 1.61 -1.95
C TYR A 74 13.24 2.02 -3.35
N LEU A 75 13.31 3.30 -3.69
CA LEU A 75 12.98 3.80 -5.03
C LEU A 75 13.91 3.24 -6.12
N ARG A 76 15.20 3.03 -5.79
CA ARG A 76 16.19 2.47 -6.70
C ARG A 76 16.25 0.95 -6.60
N CYS A 77 16.09 0.41 -5.40
CA CYS A 77 16.22 -1.01 -5.10
C CYS A 77 14.88 -1.59 -4.63
N HIS A 78 14.10 -2.11 -5.57
CA HIS A 78 12.85 -2.83 -5.30
C HIS A 78 12.67 -3.97 -6.30
N LEU A 79 11.89 -4.99 -5.94
CA LEU A 79 11.61 -6.11 -6.83
C LEU A 79 10.55 -5.79 -7.86
N ALA A 80 9.50 -5.08 -7.44
CA ALA A 80 8.41 -4.69 -8.32
C ALA A 80 7.64 -3.50 -7.75
N GLN A 81 7.21 -2.62 -8.66
CA GLN A 81 6.17 -1.66 -8.38
C GLN A 81 4.82 -2.36 -8.52
N VAL A 82 4.06 -2.49 -7.42
CA VAL A 82 2.72 -3.07 -7.51
C VAL A 82 1.78 -1.98 -7.99
N PRO A 83 0.96 -2.26 -9.01
CA PRO A 83 -0.04 -1.32 -9.43
C PRO A 83 -1.05 -1.06 -8.30
N PRO A 84 -1.70 0.09 -8.35
CA PRO A 84 -2.86 0.42 -7.53
C PRO A 84 -3.96 -0.64 -7.51
N HIS A 85 -4.82 -0.56 -6.49
CA HIS A 85 -6.14 -1.16 -6.58
C HIS A 85 -7.00 -0.39 -7.59
N MET A 86 -7.69 -1.10 -8.47
CA MET A 86 -8.47 -0.51 -9.56
C MET A 86 -9.95 -0.88 -9.45
N VAL A 87 -10.81 0.00 -9.95
CA VAL A 87 -12.24 -0.30 -10.14
C VAL A 87 -12.43 -0.85 -11.55
N VAL A 88 -12.80 -2.11 -11.63
CA VAL A 88 -13.01 -2.80 -12.91
C VAL A 88 -14.49 -2.94 -13.23
N THR A 89 -14.81 -2.89 -14.51
CA THR A 89 -16.16 -3.13 -15.04
C THR A 89 -16.08 -4.15 -16.17
N SER A 90 -17.22 -4.74 -16.50
CA SER A 90 -17.33 -5.76 -17.55
C SER A 90 -17.02 -5.19 -18.94
N ASN A 91 -16.52 -6.06 -19.82
CA ASN A 91 -16.10 -5.70 -21.18
C ASN A 91 -17.28 -5.57 -22.18
N ASP A 92 -18.50 -5.95 -21.76
CA ASP A 92 -19.74 -5.83 -22.53
C ASP A 92 -20.29 -4.40 -22.59
N LYS A 93 -19.71 -3.47 -21.82
CA LYS A 93 -20.16 -2.08 -21.76
C LYS A 93 -19.71 -1.29 -22.98
N THR A 94 -20.65 -0.52 -23.51
CA THR A 94 -20.36 0.49 -24.54
C THR A 94 -19.47 1.60 -23.97
N GLU A 95 -18.77 2.32 -24.85
CA GLU A 95 -17.91 3.44 -24.45
C GLU A 95 -18.67 4.51 -23.66
N ASN A 96 -19.91 4.82 -24.05
CA ASN A 96 -20.76 5.74 -23.30
C ASN A 96 -21.03 5.25 -21.88
N GLN A 97 -21.37 3.97 -21.70
CA GLN A 97 -21.58 3.41 -20.36
C GLN A 97 -20.30 3.44 -19.51
N LEU A 98 -19.13 3.19 -20.12
CA LEU A 98 -17.85 3.30 -19.43
C LEU A 98 -17.58 4.74 -18.96
N ASN A 99 -17.88 5.73 -19.81
CA ASN A 99 -17.72 7.14 -19.49
C ASN A 99 -18.68 7.60 -18.39
N GLU A 100 -19.94 7.14 -18.41
CA GLU A 100 -20.90 7.42 -17.33
C GLU A 100 -20.42 6.83 -15.99
N ILE A 101 -19.98 5.57 -15.98
CA ILE A 101 -19.44 4.92 -14.77
C ILE A 101 -18.20 5.68 -14.27
N ARG A 102 -17.30 6.05 -15.19
CA ARG A 102 -16.09 6.84 -14.89
C ARG A 102 -16.44 8.16 -14.22
N HIS A 103 -17.31 8.95 -14.83
CA HIS A 103 -17.69 10.25 -14.30
C HIS A 103 -18.44 10.13 -12.97
N ALA A 104 -19.36 9.18 -12.83
CA ALA A 104 -20.09 8.97 -11.59
C ALA A 104 -19.14 8.65 -10.42
N ILE A 105 -18.19 7.74 -10.63
CA ILE A 105 -17.23 7.33 -9.61
C ILE A 105 -16.28 8.48 -9.25
N LEU A 106 -15.74 9.20 -10.24
CA LEU A 106 -14.84 10.33 -9.99
C LEU A 106 -15.55 11.49 -9.28
N ALA A 107 -16.78 11.81 -9.69
CA ALA A 107 -17.58 12.86 -9.07
C ALA A 107 -17.94 12.52 -7.62
N ALA A 108 -18.29 11.26 -7.33
CA ALA A 108 -18.49 10.79 -5.96
C ALA A 108 -17.19 10.90 -5.15
N GLY A 109 -16.05 10.50 -5.74
CA GLY A 109 -14.73 10.64 -5.16
C GLY A 109 -14.40 12.06 -4.72
N ASP A 110 -14.56 13.03 -5.61
CA ASP A 110 -14.29 14.45 -5.33
C ASP A 110 -15.29 15.03 -4.31
N LEU A 111 -16.59 14.75 -4.48
CA LEU A 111 -17.65 15.25 -3.59
C LEU A 111 -17.41 14.81 -2.13
N TYR A 112 -17.23 13.51 -1.91
CA TYR A 112 -17.08 12.95 -0.56
C TYR A 112 -15.69 13.22 0.04
N SER A 113 -14.68 13.46 -0.78
CA SER A 113 -13.38 13.96 -0.29
C SER A 113 -13.49 15.39 0.26
N ARG A 114 -14.32 16.25 -0.38
CA ARG A 114 -14.57 17.63 0.08
C ARG A 114 -15.59 17.71 1.22
N ARG A 115 -16.51 16.74 1.29
CA ARG A 115 -17.62 16.69 2.24
C ARG A 115 -17.62 15.37 3.04
N PRO A 116 -16.58 15.12 3.87
CA PRO A 116 -16.52 13.93 4.71
C PRO A 116 -17.60 13.93 5.82
N ASP A 117 -18.27 15.06 6.03
CA ASP A 117 -19.44 15.20 6.91
C ASP A 117 -20.67 14.43 6.40
N LEU A 118 -20.82 14.28 5.08
CA LEU A 118 -21.94 13.56 4.48
C LEU A 118 -21.67 12.06 4.44
N PHE A 119 -20.49 11.67 3.96
CA PHE A 119 -20.08 10.29 3.82
C PHE A 119 -18.56 10.20 3.65
N LYS A 120 -17.92 9.27 4.36
CA LYS A 120 -16.50 8.97 4.20
C LYS A 120 -16.30 7.86 3.18
N LEU A 121 -15.98 8.25 1.95
CA LEU A 121 -15.70 7.28 0.88
C LEU A 121 -14.42 6.48 1.12
N PHE A 122 -13.38 7.12 1.65
CA PHE A 122 -12.14 6.48 2.10
C PHE A 122 -12.09 6.57 3.62
N GLY A 123 -12.40 5.47 4.29
CA GLY A 123 -12.48 5.48 5.75
C GLY A 123 -13.21 4.28 6.30
N ASP A 124 -13.21 4.21 7.62
CA ASP A 124 -13.97 3.24 8.36
C ASP A 124 -15.45 3.60 8.37
N PHE A 125 -16.30 2.58 8.33
CA PHE A 125 -17.73 2.69 8.57
C PHE A 125 -18.12 1.66 9.63
N ASP A 126 -18.72 2.15 10.72
CA ASP A 126 -19.14 1.32 11.86
C ASP A 126 -18.03 0.41 12.39
N GLY A 127 -16.82 0.97 12.54
CA GLY A 127 -15.62 0.24 12.98
C GLY A 127 -15.02 -0.72 11.95
N THR A 128 -15.65 -0.90 10.79
CA THR A 128 -15.14 -1.75 9.70
C THR A 128 -14.28 -0.94 8.74
N LYS A 129 -13.04 -1.40 8.49
CA LYS A 129 -12.06 -0.76 7.60
C LYS A 129 -12.07 -1.42 6.22
N ASP A 130 -11.56 -0.69 5.23
CA ASP A 130 -11.27 -1.15 3.87
C ASP A 130 -12.48 -1.77 3.13
N LEU A 131 -13.68 -1.17 3.30
CA LEU A 131 -14.95 -1.70 2.77
C LEU A 131 -15.10 -1.55 1.25
N LEU A 132 -15.18 -0.31 0.75
CA LEU A 132 -15.30 -0.01 -0.68
C LEU A 132 -13.93 0.26 -1.29
N PHE A 133 -13.19 1.12 -0.61
CA PHE A 133 -11.82 1.48 -0.93
C PHE A 133 -10.99 1.33 0.34
N LYS A 134 -9.68 1.14 0.17
CA LYS A 134 -8.78 1.15 1.33
C LYS A 134 -8.88 2.47 2.07
N ASN A 135 -8.82 2.42 3.40
CA ASN A 135 -8.76 3.62 4.25
C ASN A 135 -7.54 4.49 3.94
N SER A 136 -6.47 3.89 3.41
CA SER A 136 -5.28 4.63 3.01
C SER A 136 -5.45 5.42 1.71
N ALA A 137 -6.50 5.17 0.93
CA ALA A 137 -6.72 5.84 -0.35
C ALA A 137 -6.97 7.34 -0.14
N THR A 138 -6.34 8.16 -0.98
CA THR A 138 -6.44 9.63 -0.90
C THR A 138 -7.33 10.23 -1.98
N GLY A 139 -7.86 9.42 -2.90
CA GLY A 139 -8.69 9.89 -4.00
C GLY A 139 -8.87 8.85 -5.09
N LEU A 140 -9.67 9.22 -6.10
CA LEU A 140 -9.85 8.45 -7.34
C LEU A 140 -9.29 9.25 -8.51
N LEU A 141 -8.62 8.56 -9.43
CA LEU A 141 -8.07 9.14 -10.65
C LEU A 141 -8.54 8.31 -11.83
N SER A 142 -8.48 8.89 -13.02
CA SER A 142 -8.84 8.20 -14.26
C SER A 142 -7.64 8.20 -15.20
N VAL A 143 -7.36 7.06 -15.81
CA VAL A 143 -6.31 6.87 -16.83
C VAL A 143 -6.84 6.80 -18.25
#